data_AF-A0A1G1CQV4-F1
#
_entry.id   AF-A0A1G1CQV4-F1
#
_cell.length_a   1.000
_cell.length_b   1.000
_cell.length_c   1.000
_cell.angle_alpha   90.00
_cell.angle_beta   90.00
_cell.angle_gamma   90.00
#
_symmetry.space_group_name_H-M   'P 1'
#
loop_
_entity.id
_entity.type
_entity.pdbx_description
1 polymer ?
#
loop_
_entity_poly.entity_id
_entity_poly.type
_entity_poly.pdbx_seq_one_letter_code
_entity_poly.pdbx_strand_id
1 'polypeptide(L)'
;MQDHQGNNPTPSKGGVRQQEQLTVSEGRFRNLLEQANDLIQSADASGRFVYVNPAWQALLGYSAEEARKLTFEQIIAPEYLELCRQVYERLKRGEVVSTVETVFVGKDRQRIIVEGNVSGQFNKGVFVATWGIFRNVTERKKTEEMLRLRTQELERMNALMVGREQQMVEMKRKYGIQTSGGVTIPVVLRQFEQVMVGTVMSSPVVTINEDESLLVAARMMAEKAVGALVVVTARGRLGIITERDFLTQTAKGLKKADKISVKSVMSSPVITVSPETTIDQASHLLKEMHIRRLPVVNQGQLVGIVTQTTLILALREQVITALKRNMEELKRMNTLMVGRELMMVKLKRRLQEQPTAQTKGLYGGG
;
A
#
# COMPACT_ATOMS: atom_id res chain seq x y z
N MET A 1 -4.10 -65.67 -70.56
CA MET A 1 -2.84 -65.00 -70.25
C MET A 1 -3.13 -63.97 -69.18
N GLN A 2 -2.82 -64.33 -67.93
CA GLN A 2 -2.81 -63.44 -66.77
C GLN A 2 -1.55 -62.56 -66.86
N ASP A 3 -1.60 -61.29 -66.44
CA ASP A 3 -0.85 -60.83 -65.27
C ASP A 3 -0.93 -59.32 -64.99
N HIS A 4 -1.29 -59.04 -63.74
CA HIS A 4 -0.91 -57.94 -62.84
C HIS A 4 -1.02 -56.46 -63.26
N GLN A 5 -2.20 -55.88 -63.00
CA GLN A 5 -2.27 -54.49 -62.51
C GLN A 5 -1.95 -54.44 -61.01
N GLY A 6 -0.84 -53.78 -60.66
CA GLY A 6 -0.45 -53.49 -59.29
C GLY A 6 -1.39 -52.47 -58.65
N ASN A 7 -2.16 -52.93 -57.66
CA ASN A 7 -3.00 -52.10 -56.82
C ASN A 7 -2.15 -51.55 -55.66
N ASN A 8 -1.74 -50.28 -55.75
CA ASN A 8 -1.05 -49.59 -54.65
C ASN A 8 -2.11 -48.84 -53.82
N PRO A 9 -2.30 -49.13 -52.52
CA PRO A 9 -3.29 -48.45 -51.72
C PRO A 9 -2.84 -47.01 -51.46
N THR A 10 -3.71 -46.05 -51.78
CA THR A 10 -3.54 -44.63 -51.46
C THR A 10 -3.57 -44.44 -49.93
N PRO A 11 -2.65 -43.65 -49.33
CA PRO A 11 -2.68 -43.40 -47.89
C PRO A 11 -3.93 -42.60 -47.51
N SER A 12 -4.62 -43.04 -46.46
CA SER A 12 -5.88 -42.43 -46.00
C SER A 12 -5.69 -40.94 -45.65
N LYS A 13 -6.43 -40.06 -46.33
CA LYS A 13 -6.42 -38.59 -46.13
C LYS A 13 -6.95 -38.14 -44.75
N GLY A 14 -7.42 -39.06 -43.91
CA GLY A 14 -7.96 -38.77 -42.57
C GLY A 14 -6.90 -38.53 -41.50
N GLY A 15 -5.77 -39.27 -41.54
CA GLY A 15 -4.72 -39.18 -40.51
C GLY A 15 -3.92 -37.87 -40.56
N VAL A 16 -3.71 -37.31 -41.75
CA VAL A 16 -2.90 -36.08 -41.94
C VAL A 16 -3.62 -34.87 -41.35
N ARG A 17 -4.95 -34.74 -41.56
CA ARG A 17 -5.74 -33.62 -40.99
C ARG A 17 -5.86 -33.66 -39.47
N GLN A 18 -5.95 -34.85 -38.88
CA GLN A 18 -5.95 -35.00 -37.42
C GLN A 18 -4.59 -34.65 -36.82
N GLN A 19 -3.50 -35.11 -37.43
CA GLN A 19 -2.14 -34.80 -36.98
C GLN A 19 -1.81 -33.31 -37.13
N GLU A 20 -2.24 -32.67 -38.22
CA GLU A 20 -2.07 -31.22 -38.43
C GLU A 20 -2.88 -30.40 -37.41
N GLN A 21 -4.13 -30.77 -37.11
CA GLN A 21 -4.93 -30.10 -36.09
C GLN A 21 -4.34 -30.25 -34.68
N LEU A 22 -3.83 -31.45 -34.34
CA LEU A 22 -3.10 -31.70 -33.09
C LEU A 22 -1.86 -30.81 -32.99
N THR A 23 -1.02 -30.79 -34.03
CA THR A 23 0.22 -30.01 -34.05
C THR A 23 -0.03 -28.50 -33.95
N VAL A 24 -1.07 -27.99 -34.64
CA VAL A 24 -1.46 -26.57 -34.56
C VAL A 24 -2.03 -26.21 -33.17
N SER A 25 -2.80 -27.12 -32.55
CA SER A 25 -3.34 -26.91 -31.20
C SER A 25 -2.26 -26.97 -30.11
N GLU A 26 -1.29 -27.88 -30.23
CA GLU A 26 -0.12 -27.99 -29.35
C GLU A 26 0.78 -26.75 -29.46
N GLY A 27 1.01 -26.25 -30.68
CA GLY A 27 1.79 -25.03 -30.92
C GLY A 27 1.13 -23.77 -30.34
N ARG A 28 -0.20 -23.65 -30.41
CA ARG A 28 -0.95 -22.55 -29.78
C ARG A 28 -0.90 -22.63 -28.25
N PHE A 29 -1.07 -23.82 -27.68
CA PHE A 29 -1.00 -24.02 -26.23
C PHE A 29 0.40 -23.72 -25.69
N ARG A 30 1.46 -24.19 -26.36
CA ARG A 30 2.85 -23.89 -25.98
C ARG A 30 3.14 -22.39 -25.99
N ASN A 31 2.67 -21.66 -27.02
CA ASN A 31 2.83 -20.21 -27.09
C ASN A 31 2.17 -19.47 -25.92
N LEU A 32 0.96 -19.88 -25.52
CA LEU A 32 0.25 -19.26 -24.39
C LEU A 32 0.99 -19.43 -23.06
N LEU A 33 1.58 -20.60 -22.84
CA LEU A 33 2.37 -20.89 -21.65
C LEU A 33 3.69 -20.12 -21.62
N GLU A 34 4.32 -19.96 -22.80
CA GLU A 34 5.59 -19.25 -22.93
C GLU A 34 5.47 -17.73 -22.74
N GLN A 35 4.31 -17.14 -23.07
CA GLN A 35 4.04 -15.70 -22.90
C GLN A 35 3.46 -15.31 -21.53
N ALA A 36 3.14 -16.28 -20.67
CA ALA A 36 2.55 -16.00 -19.36
C ALA A 36 3.57 -15.31 -18.43
N ASN A 37 3.13 -14.25 -17.75
CA ASN A 37 3.94 -13.55 -16.74
C ASN A 37 4.02 -14.30 -15.40
N ASP A 38 3.06 -15.19 -15.14
CA ASP A 38 3.08 -16.05 -13.96
C ASP A 38 4.06 -17.22 -14.17
N LEU A 39 4.60 -17.72 -13.05
CA LEU A 39 5.51 -18.84 -13.05
C LEU A 39 4.70 -20.11 -13.26
N ILE A 40 4.94 -20.78 -14.38
CA ILE A 40 4.28 -22.02 -14.73
C ILE A 40 5.29 -23.15 -14.62
N GLN A 41 4.92 -24.20 -13.88
CA GLN A 41 5.75 -25.37 -13.68
C GLN A 41 4.94 -26.66 -13.68
N SER A 42 5.57 -27.75 -14.11
CA SER A 42 5.04 -29.10 -13.97
C SER A 42 6.13 -30.02 -13.44
N ALA A 43 5.77 -30.87 -12.48
CA ALA A 43 6.67 -31.83 -11.86
C ALA A 43 6.10 -33.25 -11.99
N ASP A 44 6.94 -34.23 -12.33
CA ASP A 44 6.55 -35.65 -12.41
C ASP A 44 6.20 -36.22 -11.03
N ALA A 45 5.81 -37.50 -10.96
CA ALA A 45 5.47 -38.21 -9.71
C ALA A 45 6.58 -38.30 -8.65
N SER A 46 7.84 -38.09 -9.06
CA SER A 46 9.00 -38.03 -8.17
C SER A 46 9.33 -36.60 -7.71
N GLY A 47 8.56 -35.62 -8.18
CA GLY A 47 8.75 -34.20 -7.88
C GLY A 47 9.79 -33.51 -8.75
N ARG A 48 10.31 -34.16 -9.80
CA ARG A 48 11.27 -33.54 -10.74
C ARG A 48 10.54 -32.69 -11.77
N PHE A 49 11.08 -31.52 -12.10
CA PHE A 49 10.44 -30.66 -13.09
C PHE A 49 10.51 -31.26 -14.49
N VAL A 50 9.35 -31.40 -15.13
CA VAL A 50 9.22 -31.83 -16.53
C VAL A 50 8.99 -30.63 -17.46
N TYR A 51 8.48 -29.53 -16.93
CA TYR A 51 8.26 -28.29 -17.66
C TYR A 51 8.35 -27.08 -16.74
N VAL A 52 8.95 -25.99 -17.25
CA VAL A 52 8.94 -24.66 -16.66
C VAL A 52 8.85 -23.63 -17.79
N ASN A 53 8.11 -22.54 -17.60
CA ASN A 53 8.01 -21.49 -18.61
C ASN A 53 9.17 -20.47 -18.53
N PRO A 54 9.33 -19.56 -19.51
CA PRO A 54 10.36 -18.53 -19.49
C PRO A 54 10.30 -17.60 -18.28
N ALA A 55 9.10 -17.25 -17.78
CA ALA A 55 8.95 -16.40 -16.60
C ALA A 55 9.54 -17.05 -15.34
N TRP A 56 9.31 -18.35 -15.16
CA TRP A 56 9.92 -19.15 -14.08
C TRP A 56 11.44 -19.15 -14.19
N GLN A 57 11.99 -19.36 -15.40
CA GLN A 57 13.45 -19.39 -15.65
C GLN A 57 14.09 -18.04 -15.36
N ALA A 58 13.50 -16.96 -15.88
CA ALA A 58 14.00 -15.60 -15.71
C ALA A 58 13.97 -15.18 -14.23
N LEU A 59 12.91 -15.53 -13.49
CA LEU A 59 12.78 -15.12 -12.10
C LEU A 59 13.62 -15.97 -11.14
N LEU A 60 13.77 -17.27 -11.36
CA LEU A 60 14.54 -18.15 -10.45
C LEU A 60 16.00 -18.33 -10.88
N GLY A 61 16.36 -17.93 -12.09
CA GLY A 61 17.74 -17.94 -12.58
C GLY A 61 18.25 -19.33 -13.03
N TYR A 62 17.34 -20.29 -13.24
CA TYR A 62 17.66 -21.62 -13.76
C TYR A 62 17.28 -21.72 -15.23
N SER A 63 18.12 -22.38 -16.04
CA SER A 63 17.72 -22.76 -17.39
C SER A 63 16.72 -23.93 -17.35
N ALA A 64 15.97 -24.15 -18.43
CA ALA A 64 15.08 -25.31 -18.55
C ALA A 64 15.82 -26.66 -18.38
N GLU A 65 17.08 -26.76 -18.83
CA GLU A 65 17.90 -27.97 -18.66
C GLU A 65 18.34 -28.19 -17.22
N GLU A 66 18.67 -27.12 -16.51
CA GLU A 66 18.99 -27.17 -15.08
C GLU A 66 17.75 -27.52 -14.28
N ALA A 67 16.61 -26.89 -14.59
CA ALA A 67 15.33 -27.15 -13.94
C ALA A 67 14.94 -28.64 -13.99
N ARG A 68 15.16 -29.32 -15.12
CA ARG A 68 14.90 -30.76 -15.28
C ARG A 68 15.70 -31.66 -14.34
N LYS A 69 16.84 -31.19 -13.83
CA LYS A 69 17.67 -31.92 -12.85
C LYS A 69 17.25 -31.64 -11.41
N LEU A 70 16.35 -30.67 -11.20
CA LEU A 70 15.87 -30.25 -9.90
C LEU A 70 14.52 -30.88 -9.56
N THR A 71 14.30 -30.99 -8.26
CA THR A 71 13.00 -31.30 -7.66
C THR A 71 12.35 -30.03 -7.11
N PHE A 72 11.03 -30.03 -6.97
CA PHE A 72 10.32 -28.89 -6.37
C PHE A 72 10.79 -28.60 -4.95
N GLU A 73 11.21 -29.61 -4.18
CA GLU A 73 11.76 -29.45 -2.83
C GLU A 73 13.03 -28.58 -2.83
N GLN A 74 13.90 -28.71 -3.84
CA GLN A 74 15.17 -27.97 -3.89
C GLN A 74 15.01 -26.47 -4.13
N ILE A 75 13.86 -26.04 -4.64
CA ILE A 75 13.58 -24.61 -4.88
C ILE A 75 12.65 -24.01 -3.82
N ILE A 76 12.26 -24.76 -2.79
CA ILE A 76 11.36 -24.27 -1.73
C ILE A 76 12.17 -23.94 -0.49
N ALA A 77 11.84 -22.82 0.15
CA ALA A 77 12.48 -22.43 1.39
C ALA A 77 12.25 -23.50 2.49
N PRO A 78 13.26 -23.83 3.31
CA PRO A 78 13.20 -24.95 4.26
C PRO A 78 11.97 -24.95 5.18
N GLU A 79 11.53 -23.78 5.62
CA GLU A 79 10.37 -23.60 6.49
C GLU A 79 9.01 -23.89 5.82
N TYR A 80 8.96 -23.93 4.48
CA TYR A 80 7.75 -24.26 3.70
C TYR A 80 7.80 -25.66 3.07
N LEU A 81 8.91 -26.40 3.23
CA LEU A 81 9.07 -27.73 2.63
C LEU A 81 7.99 -28.71 3.06
N GLU A 82 7.73 -28.78 4.36
CA GLU A 82 6.77 -29.73 4.93
C GLU A 82 5.35 -29.45 4.46
N LEU A 83 4.95 -28.18 4.41
CA LEU A 83 3.67 -27.75 3.86
C LEU A 83 3.53 -28.18 2.40
N CYS A 84 4.55 -27.90 1.58
CA CYS A 84 4.52 -28.23 0.16
C CYS A 84 4.54 -29.75 -0.09
N ARG A 85 5.24 -30.53 0.75
CA ARG A 85 5.21 -32.00 0.70
C ARG A 85 3.81 -32.54 1.00
N GLN A 86 3.14 -32.02 2.02
CA GLN A 86 1.75 -32.40 2.34
C GLN A 86 0.80 -32.06 1.19
N VAL A 87 0.92 -30.87 0.61
CA VAL A 87 0.15 -30.46 -0.57
C VAL A 87 0.40 -31.44 -1.73
N TYR A 88 1.65 -31.78 -2.00
CA TYR A 88 2.02 -32.70 -3.08
C TYR A 88 1.45 -34.12 -2.88
N GLU A 89 1.46 -34.65 -1.65
CA GLU A 89 0.85 -35.96 -1.35
C GLU A 89 -0.68 -35.94 -1.46
N ARG A 90 -1.34 -34.84 -1.08
CA ARG A 90 -2.79 -34.68 -1.29
C ARG A 90 -3.14 -34.64 -2.78
N LEU A 91 -2.32 -33.97 -3.58
CA LEU A 91 -2.49 -33.92 -5.03
C LEU A 91 -2.31 -35.29 -5.69
N LYS A 92 -1.41 -36.15 -5.18
CA LYS A 92 -1.28 -37.55 -5.62
C LYS A 92 -2.55 -38.36 -5.39
N ARG A 93 -3.30 -38.05 -4.33
CA ARG A 93 -4.58 -38.68 -4.00
C ARG A 93 -5.78 -38.09 -4.76
N GLY A 94 -5.55 -37.09 -5.60
CA GLY A 94 -6.60 -36.44 -6.39
C GLY A 94 -7.40 -35.40 -5.61
N GLU A 95 -6.91 -34.97 -4.45
CA GLU A 95 -7.56 -33.92 -3.67
C GLU A 95 -7.36 -32.56 -4.32
N VAL A 96 -8.41 -31.71 -4.27
CA VAL A 96 -8.31 -30.31 -4.65
C VAL A 96 -7.67 -29.54 -3.49
N VAL A 97 -6.57 -28.85 -3.77
CA VAL A 97 -5.91 -27.97 -2.82
C VAL A 97 -6.23 -26.53 -3.19
N SER A 98 -6.63 -25.74 -2.19
CA SER A 98 -6.81 -24.29 -2.32
C SER A 98 -5.48 -23.59 -2.62
N THR A 99 -5.52 -22.27 -2.77
CA THR A 99 -4.33 -21.45 -3.04
C THR A 99 -3.19 -21.75 -2.06
N VAL A 100 -2.01 -22.02 -2.62
CA VAL A 100 -0.76 -22.32 -1.93
C VAL A 100 0.08 -21.06 -1.92
N GLU A 101 0.38 -20.55 -0.73
CA GLU A 101 1.38 -19.51 -0.51
C GLU A 101 2.67 -20.16 -0.02
N THR A 102 3.78 -19.90 -0.71
CA THR A 102 5.08 -20.48 -0.37
C THR A 102 6.22 -19.54 -0.78
N VAL A 103 7.45 -19.90 -0.46
CA VAL A 103 8.63 -19.13 -0.83
C VAL A 103 9.53 -19.99 -1.70
N PHE A 104 9.76 -19.53 -2.92
CA PHE A 104 10.77 -20.09 -3.80
C PHE A 104 12.14 -19.47 -3.54
N VAL A 105 13.18 -20.28 -3.70
CA VAL A 105 14.58 -19.91 -3.57
C VAL A 105 15.23 -20.06 -4.94
N GLY A 106 15.67 -18.93 -5.51
CA GLY A 106 16.37 -18.89 -6.78
C GLY A 106 17.82 -19.39 -6.68
N LYS A 107 18.47 -19.54 -7.84
CA LYS A 107 19.86 -20.02 -7.97
C LYS A 107 20.88 -19.14 -7.23
N ASP A 108 20.64 -17.84 -7.19
CA ASP A 108 21.40 -16.83 -6.46
C ASP A 108 21.00 -16.70 -4.98
N ARG A 109 20.15 -17.63 -4.50
CA ARG A 109 19.57 -17.67 -3.15
C ARG A 109 18.57 -16.55 -2.85
N GLN A 110 18.08 -15.84 -3.87
CA GLN A 110 17.01 -14.86 -3.68
C GLN A 110 15.72 -15.56 -3.26
N ARG A 111 14.99 -14.96 -2.32
CA ARG A 111 13.74 -15.50 -1.77
C ARG A 111 12.57 -14.78 -2.40
N ILE A 112 11.71 -15.52 -3.08
CA ILE A 112 10.57 -15.00 -3.83
C ILE A 112 9.30 -15.58 -3.21
N ILE A 113 8.44 -14.69 -2.69
CA ILE A 113 7.15 -15.09 -2.15
C ILE A 113 6.21 -15.29 -3.33
N VAL A 114 5.63 -16.48 -3.41
CA VAL A 114 4.71 -16.86 -4.48
C VAL A 114 3.39 -17.34 -3.93
N GLU A 115 2.32 -17.04 -4.65
CA GLU A 115 0.96 -17.48 -4.35
C GLU A 115 0.37 -18.10 -5.62
N GLY A 116 -0.23 -19.28 -5.52
CA GLY A 116 -0.66 -19.99 -6.71
C GLY A 116 -1.54 -21.19 -6.47
N ASN A 117 -1.96 -21.83 -7.55
CA ASN A 117 -2.71 -23.08 -7.49
C ASN A 117 -1.89 -24.20 -8.12
N VAL A 118 -2.00 -25.41 -7.56
CA VAL A 118 -1.43 -26.63 -8.13
C VAL A 118 -2.53 -27.68 -8.26
N SER A 119 -2.56 -28.36 -9.40
CA SER A 119 -3.44 -29.48 -9.69
C SER A 119 -2.66 -30.74 -10.04
N GLY A 120 -3.16 -31.91 -9.66
CA GLY A 120 -2.63 -33.20 -10.09
C GLY A 120 -3.16 -33.60 -11.48
N GLN A 121 -2.30 -34.21 -12.29
CA GLN A 121 -2.64 -34.79 -13.59
C GLN A 121 -2.61 -36.32 -13.47
N PHE A 122 -3.67 -36.96 -13.97
CA PHE A 122 -3.86 -38.40 -13.88
C PHE A 122 -3.99 -39.03 -15.27
N ASN A 123 -3.37 -40.18 -15.47
CA ASN A 123 -3.55 -41.02 -16.66
C ASN A 123 -4.10 -42.37 -16.21
N LYS A 124 -5.31 -42.74 -16.67
CA LYS A 124 -6.01 -43.97 -16.27
C LYS A 124 -6.07 -44.17 -14.74
N GLY A 125 -6.30 -43.08 -14.00
CA GLY A 125 -6.38 -43.09 -12.53
C GLY A 125 -5.03 -43.09 -11.80
N VAL A 126 -3.91 -43.17 -12.52
CA VAL A 126 -2.56 -43.10 -11.94
C VAL A 126 -2.06 -41.65 -12.00
N PHE A 127 -1.55 -41.14 -10.90
CA PHE A 127 -0.92 -39.82 -10.85
C PHE A 127 0.35 -39.78 -11.71
N VAL A 128 0.45 -38.80 -12.61
CA VAL A 128 1.57 -38.67 -13.56
C VAL A 128 2.43 -37.46 -13.23
N ALA A 129 1.79 -36.31 -13.00
CA ALA A 129 2.49 -35.04 -12.80
C ALA A 129 1.60 -34.03 -12.06
N THR A 130 2.19 -32.93 -11.60
CA THR A 130 1.47 -31.73 -11.18
C THR A 130 1.51 -30.65 -12.25
N TRP A 131 0.54 -29.76 -12.24
CA TRP A 131 0.56 -28.48 -12.93
C TRP A 131 0.38 -27.36 -11.94
N GLY A 132 1.33 -26.44 -11.88
CA GLY A 132 1.35 -25.32 -10.94
C GLY A 132 1.48 -23.98 -11.65
N ILE A 133 0.66 -23.02 -11.24
CA ILE A 133 0.73 -21.63 -11.68
C ILE A 133 0.89 -20.76 -10.44
N PHE A 134 1.98 -20.00 -10.40
CA PHE A 134 2.38 -19.22 -9.24
C PHE A 134 2.65 -17.77 -9.63
N ARG A 135 2.04 -16.85 -8.89
CA ARG A 135 2.23 -15.42 -9.05
C ARG A 135 3.26 -14.93 -8.04
N ASN A 136 4.21 -14.10 -8.49
CA ASN A 136 5.13 -13.42 -7.59
C ASN A 136 4.39 -12.32 -6.81
N VAL A 137 4.33 -12.47 -5.49
CA VAL A 137 3.67 -11.53 -4.56
C VAL A 137 4.66 -10.88 -3.59
N THR A 138 5.97 -11.00 -3.85
CA THR A 138 7.04 -10.50 -3.00
C THR A 138 6.90 -9.02 -2.68
N GLU A 139 6.72 -8.17 -3.70
CA GLU A 139 6.57 -6.71 -3.52
C GLU A 139 5.28 -6.35 -2.77
N ARG A 140 4.19 -7.05 -3.07
CA ARG A 140 2.90 -6.83 -2.39
C ARG A 140 3.02 -7.14 -0.90
N LYS A 141 3.59 -8.31 -0.55
CA LYS A 141 3.75 -8.75 0.85
C LYS A 141 4.76 -7.91 1.63
N LYS A 142 5.86 -7.48 1.02
CA LYS A 142 6.79 -6.51 1.65
C LYS A 142 6.10 -5.20 1.99
N THR A 143 5.26 -4.70 1.08
CA THR A 143 4.50 -3.45 1.28
C THR A 143 3.48 -3.61 2.41
N GLU A 144 2.73 -4.72 2.42
CA GLU A 144 1.76 -5.04 3.47
C GLU A 144 2.41 -5.16 4.85
N GLU A 145 3.53 -5.87 4.96
CA GLU A 145 4.23 -6.05 6.24
C GLU A 145 4.83 -4.73 6.74
N MET A 146 5.38 -3.90 5.84
CA MET A 146 5.87 -2.57 6.21
C MET A 146 4.74 -1.70 6.78
N LEU A 147 3.56 -1.72 6.15
CA LEU A 147 2.38 -1.00 6.63
C LEU A 147 1.90 -1.55 7.99
N ARG A 148 1.91 -2.87 8.16
CA ARG A 148 1.52 -3.53 9.42
C ARG A 148 2.43 -3.14 10.57
N LEU A 149 3.74 -3.23 10.38
CA LEU A 149 4.74 -2.86 11.39
C LEU A 149 4.60 -1.38 11.78
N ARG A 150 4.39 -0.50 10.80
CA ARG A 150 4.22 0.93 11.03
C ARG A 150 2.93 1.25 11.79
N THR A 151 1.87 0.50 11.54
CA THR A 151 0.60 0.61 12.28
C THR A 151 0.77 0.16 13.73
N GLN A 152 1.42 -0.98 13.97
CA GLN A 152 1.73 -1.45 15.33
C GLN A 152 2.62 -0.48 16.10
N GLU A 153 3.59 0.14 15.45
CA GLU A 153 4.45 1.14 16.09
C GLU A 153 3.64 2.37 16.54
N LEU A 154 2.71 2.84 15.70
CA LEU A 154 1.78 3.92 16.04
C LEU A 154 0.85 3.54 17.19
N GLU A 155 0.29 2.32 17.19
CA GLU A 155 -0.57 1.83 18.26
C GLU A 155 0.17 1.70 19.59
N ARG A 156 1.39 1.16 19.57
CA ARG A 156 2.24 1.03 20.76
C ARG A 156 2.62 2.39 21.32
N MET A 157 2.92 3.35 20.46
CA MET A 157 3.21 4.73 20.83
C MET A 157 1.97 5.42 21.44
N ASN A 158 0.78 5.21 20.88
CA ASN A 158 -0.48 5.70 21.44
C ASN A 158 -0.75 5.12 22.83
N ALA A 159 -0.56 3.81 23.02
CA ALA A 159 -0.75 3.15 24.32
C ALA A 159 0.22 3.68 25.39
N LEU A 160 1.49 3.92 25.03
CA LEU A 160 2.49 4.53 25.91
C LEU A 160 2.14 5.97 26.30
N MET A 161 1.57 6.76 25.38
CA MET A 161 1.11 8.11 25.65
C MET A 161 -0.04 8.11 26.66
N VAL A 162 -1.04 7.24 26.47
CA VAL A 162 -2.19 7.12 27.40
C VAL A 162 -1.76 6.67 28.79
N GLY A 163 -0.85 5.70 28.90
CA GLY A 163 -0.32 5.26 30.19
C GLY A 163 0.46 6.35 30.94
N ARG A 164 1.23 7.16 30.19
CA ARG A 164 1.98 8.29 30.75
C ARG A 164 1.09 9.45 31.19
N GLU A 165 -0.03 9.66 30.50
CA GLU A 165 -1.07 10.61 30.92
C GLU A 165 -1.71 10.19 32.24
N GLN A 166 -2.06 8.91 32.40
CA GLN A 166 -2.61 8.39 33.66
C GLN A 166 -1.63 8.56 34.82
N GLN A 167 -0.35 8.25 34.62
CA GLN A 167 0.69 8.46 35.64
C GLN A 167 0.87 9.94 35.99
N MET A 168 0.79 10.85 35.01
CA MET A 168 0.88 12.29 35.30
C MET A 168 -0.35 12.82 36.05
N VAL A 169 -1.55 12.32 35.74
CA VAL A 169 -2.78 12.66 36.47
C VAL A 169 -2.67 12.20 37.93
N GLU A 170 -2.20 10.98 38.15
CA GLU A 170 -2.03 10.39 39.47
C GLU A 170 -0.94 11.09 40.28
N MET A 171 0.17 11.45 39.65
CA MET A 171 1.24 12.23 40.28
C MET A 171 0.76 13.64 40.68
N LYS A 172 0.00 14.33 39.83
CA LYS A 172 -0.56 15.66 40.15
C LYS A 172 -1.54 15.62 41.32
N ARG A 173 -2.35 14.55 41.41
CA ARG A 173 -3.24 14.30 42.56
C ARG A 173 -2.47 14.07 43.85
N LYS A 174 -1.37 13.29 43.79
CA LYS A 174 -0.52 12.95 44.93
C LYS A 174 0.25 14.14 45.51
N TYR A 175 0.62 15.12 44.69
CA TYR A 175 1.45 16.27 45.09
C TYR A 175 0.70 17.61 45.18
N GLY A 176 -0.63 17.62 45.11
CA GLY A 176 -1.45 18.80 45.42
C GLY A 176 -1.25 20.01 44.49
N ILE A 177 -0.82 19.78 43.25
CA ILE A 177 -0.56 20.86 42.27
C ILE A 177 -1.91 21.34 41.71
N GLN A 178 -2.40 22.49 42.20
CA GLN A 178 -3.59 23.14 41.65
C GLN A 178 -3.24 23.98 40.41
N THR A 179 -3.84 23.65 39.28
CA THR A 179 -3.93 24.55 38.12
C THR A 179 -5.38 24.88 37.86
N SER A 180 -5.70 26.17 37.86
CA SER A 180 -6.96 26.73 37.39
C SER A 180 -7.15 26.41 35.89
N GLY A 181 -8.22 25.69 35.56
CA GLY A 181 -8.62 25.40 34.18
C GLY A 181 -8.70 23.90 33.92
N GLY A 182 -9.94 23.40 33.80
CA GLY A 182 -10.26 21.98 33.68
C GLY A 182 -9.46 21.24 32.61
N VAL A 183 -9.17 19.97 32.95
CA VAL A 183 -8.59 18.89 32.13
C VAL A 183 -8.36 19.30 30.66
N THR A 184 -7.17 19.83 30.39
CA THR A 184 -6.79 20.21 29.03
C THR A 184 -6.32 18.96 28.28
N ILE A 185 -7.14 18.54 27.31
CA ILE A 185 -6.81 17.72 26.12
C ILE A 185 -5.31 17.79 25.81
N PRO A 186 -4.62 16.66 25.51
CA PRO A 186 -3.18 16.64 25.28
C PRO A 186 -2.74 17.78 24.38
N VAL A 187 -1.75 18.55 24.87
CA VAL A 187 -1.18 19.79 24.34
C VAL A 187 -0.86 19.75 22.84
N VAL A 188 -0.81 18.57 22.23
CA VAL A 188 -0.65 18.36 20.79
C VAL A 188 -1.89 18.83 20.00
N LEU A 189 -3.12 18.64 20.47
CA LEU A 189 -4.33 18.92 19.67
C LEU A 189 -4.76 20.39 19.64
N ARG A 190 -4.51 21.19 20.69
CA ARG A 190 -4.87 22.62 20.71
C ARG A 190 -4.02 23.47 19.75
N GLN A 191 -2.87 22.97 19.31
CA GLN A 191 -1.99 23.70 18.36
C GLN A 191 -2.47 23.59 16.90
N PHE A 192 -3.47 22.75 16.61
CA PHE A 192 -3.98 22.54 15.25
C PHE A 192 -5.23 23.38 14.91
N GLU A 193 -5.77 24.14 15.86
CA GLU A 193 -6.96 24.99 15.66
C GLU A 193 -6.71 26.21 14.75
N GLN A 194 -5.46 26.46 14.35
CA GLN A 194 -5.05 27.72 13.70
C GLN A 194 -4.50 27.57 12.29
N VAL A 195 -4.51 26.37 11.69
CA VAL A 195 -4.02 26.25 10.32
C VAL A 195 -5.06 26.69 9.33
N MET A 196 -4.65 27.61 8.48
CA MET A 196 -5.51 28.30 7.53
C MET A 196 -5.51 27.58 6.18
N VAL A 197 -6.65 27.65 5.51
CA VAL A 197 -6.88 27.10 4.16
C VAL A 197 -5.82 27.61 3.17
N GLY A 198 -5.42 28.88 3.29
CA GLY A 198 -4.43 29.50 2.42
C GLY A 198 -3.06 28.81 2.43
N THR A 199 -2.68 28.12 3.51
CA THR A 199 -1.38 27.44 3.61
C THR A 199 -1.40 26.04 2.99
N VAL A 200 -2.58 25.50 2.65
CA VAL A 200 -2.74 24.12 2.19
C VAL A 200 -3.45 24.02 0.85
N MET A 201 -4.12 25.08 0.39
CA MET A 201 -4.84 25.10 -0.87
C MET A 201 -3.95 24.77 -2.07
N SER A 202 -4.54 24.11 -3.06
CA SER A 202 -3.88 23.90 -4.35
C SER A 202 -4.06 25.13 -5.23
N SER A 203 -2.95 25.60 -5.81
CA SER A 203 -2.89 26.75 -6.73
C SER A 203 -1.77 26.54 -7.75
N PRO A 204 -1.94 26.93 -9.03
CA PRO A 204 -3.13 27.55 -9.63
C PRO A 204 -4.29 26.57 -9.79
N VAL A 205 -5.52 27.08 -9.73
CA VAL A 205 -6.73 26.27 -9.92
C VAL A 205 -6.95 26.03 -11.42
N VAL A 206 -7.25 24.79 -11.79
CA VAL A 206 -7.64 24.48 -13.17
C VAL A 206 -9.08 24.94 -13.39
N THR A 207 -9.26 25.89 -14.32
CA THR A 207 -10.54 26.53 -14.61
C THR A 207 -11.03 26.25 -16.04
N ILE A 208 -12.34 26.37 -16.24
CA ILE A 208 -12.98 26.25 -17.55
C ILE A 208 -14.12 27.29 -17.70
N ASN A 209 -14.38 27.74 -18.93
CA ASN A 209 -15.50 28.64 -19.22
C ASN A 209 -16.83 27.87 -19.22
N GLU A 210 -17.92 28.54 -18.85
CA GLU A 210 -19.25 27.90 -18.77
C GLU A 210 -19.80 27.43 -20.13
N ASP A 211 -19.40 28.10 -21.23
CA ASP A 211 -19.88 27.80 -22.59
C ASP A 211 -19.13 26.64 -23.26
N GLU A 212 -18.05 26.14 -22.65
CA GLU A 212 -17.29 25.00 -23.16
C GLU A 212 -18.08 23.70 -23.12
N SER A 213 -17.70 22.73 -23.96
CA SER A 213 -18.33 21.41 -23.98
C SER A 213 -17.85 20.52 -22.83
N LEU A 214 -18.70 19.58 -22.42
CA LEU A 214 -18.31 18.53 -21.47
C LEU A 214 -17.10 17.73 -21.95
N LEU A 215 -16.98 17.48 -23.26
CA LEU A 215 -15.83 16.77 -23.80
C LEU A 215 -14.50 17.51 -23.54
N VAL A 216 -14.50 18.85 -23.66
CA VAL A 216 -13.33 19.68 -23.32
C VAL A 216 -13.04 19.60 -21.82
N ALA A 217 -14.07 19.68 -20.98
CA ALA A 217 -13.92 19.53 -19.53
C ALA A 217 -13.31 18.17 -19.14
N ALA A 218 -13.77 17.08 -19.74
CA ALA A 218 -13.26 15.73 -19.47
C ALA A 218 -11.79 15.58 -19.92
N ARG A 219 -11.42 16.10 -21.10
CA ARG A 219 -10.02 16.11 -21.56
C ARG A 219 -9.12 16.89 -20.62
N MET A 220 -9.54 18.09 -20.21
CA MET A 220 -8.77 18.92 -19.30
C MET A 220 -8.56 18.25 -17.94
N MET A 221 -9.58 17.55 -17.41
CA MET A 221 -9.44 16.74 -16.19
C MET A 221 -8.43 15.61 -16.34
N ALA A 222 -8.47 14.88 -17.46
CA ALA A 222 -7.53 13.80 -17.75
C ALA A 222 -6.08 14.31 -17.94
N GLU A 223 -5.89 15.36 -18.73
CA GLU A 223 -4.58 15.94 -19.03
C GLU A 223 -3.92 16.57 -17.80
N LYS A 224 -4.71 17.22 -16.94
CA LYS A 224 -4.21 17.88 -15.72
C LYS A 224 -4.25 16.97 -14.50
N ALA A 225 -4.73 15.73 -14.64
CA ALA A 225 -4.92 14.76 -13.56
C ALA A 225 -5.72 15.34 -12.36
N VAL A 226 -6.79 16.09 -12.65
CA VAL A 226 -7.67 16.70 -11.63
C VAL A 226 -9.08 16.14 -11.73
N GLY A 227 -9.68 15.80 -10.58
CA GLY A 227 -11.06 15.27 -10.54
C GLY A 227 -12.17 16.33 -10.53
N ALA A 228 -11.82 17.61 -10.67
CA ALA A 228 -12.75 18.74 -10.83
C ALA A 228 -12.12 19.88 -11.63
N LEU A 229 -13.00 20.68 -12.24
CA LEU A 229 -12.68 22.00 -12.76
C LEU A 229 -13.58 23.04 -12.11
N VAL A 230 -13.00 24.18 -11.75
CA VAL A 230 -13.79 25.35 -11.32
C VAL A 230 -14.26 26.09 -12.56
N VAL A 231 -15.57 26.28 -12.67
CA VAL A 231 -16.19 26.98 -13.79
C VAL A 231 -16.28 28.46 -13.44
N VAL A 232 -15.76 29.32 -14.32
CA VAL A 232 -15.89 30.78 -14.16
C VAL A 232 -16.94 31.26 -15.16
N THR A 233 -18.03 31.83 -14.64
CA THR A 233 -19.09 32.40 -15.49
C THR A 233 -18.74 33.80 -15.96
N ALA A 234 -19.36 34.26 -17.04
CA ALA A 234 -19.17 35.63 -17.55
C ALA A 234 -19.54 36.72 -16.53
N ARG A 235 -20.35 36.38 -15.53
CA ARG A 235 -20.78 37.28 -14.43
C ARG A 235 -19.90 37.15 -13.17
N GLY A 236 -18.76 36.49 -13.24
CA GLY A 236 -17.84 36.31 -12.11
C GLY A 236 -18.34 35.34 -11.02
N ARG A 237 -19.45 34.62 -11.26
CA ARG A 237 -19.91 33.55 -10.37
C ARG A 237 -19.09 32.29 -10.62
N LEU A 238 -18.87 31.53 -9.56
CA LEU A 238 -18.18 30.26 -9.62
C LEU A 238 -19.18 29.10 -9.73
N GLY A 239 -18.82 28.14 -10.57
CA GLY A 239 -19.44 26.82 -10.67
C GLY A 239 -18.38 25.75 -10.47
N ILE A 240 -18.81 24.49 -10.37
CA ILE A 240 -17.88 23.37 -10.35
C ILE A 240 -18.43 22.20 -11.12
N ILE A 241 -17.55 21.52 -11.84
CA ILE A 241 -17.86 20.29 -12.56
C ILE A 241 -16.86 19.22 -12.18
N THR A 242 -17.35 17.98 -12.12
CA THR A 242 -16.65 16.86 -11.50
C THR A 242 -16.83 15.59 -12.31
N GLU A 243 -15.93 14.63 -12.13
CA GLU A 243 -16.01 13.31 -12.79
C GLU A 243 -17.39 12.62 -12.65
N ARG A 244 -18.05 12.78 -11.49
CA ARG A 244 -19.38 12.22 -11.22
C ARG A 244 -20.45 12.80 -12.14
N ASP A 245 -20.31 14.08 -12.51
CA ASP A 245 -21.30 14.75 -13.33
C ASP A 245 -21.28 14.21 -14.78
N PHE A 246 -20.13 13.71 -15.25
CA PHE A 246 -20.03 13.00 -16.53
C PHE A 246 -20.71 11.63 -16.48
N LEU A 247 -20.47 10.85 -15.40
CA LEU A 247 -21.08 9.52 -15.25
C LEU A 247 -22.60 9.57 -15.25
N THR A 248 -23.17 10.64 -14.67
CA THR A 248 -24.63 10.85 -14.64
C THR A 248 -25.20 11.13 -16.04
N GLN A 249 -24.40 11.71 -16.94
CA GLN A 249 -24.81 12.01 -18.33
C GLN A 249 -24.54 10.87 -19.30
N THR A 250 -23.45 10.10 -19.13
CA THR A 250 -23.17 8.93 -19.98
C THR A 250 -24.19 7.80 -19.79
N ALA A 251 -24.77 7.67 -18.60
CA ALA A 251 -25.91 6.79 -18.32
C ALA A 251 -27.16 7.11 -19.17
N LYS A 252 -27.27 8.33 -19.72
CA LYS A 252 -28.37 8.76 -20.60
C LYS A 252 -28.06 8.63 -22.10
N GLY A 253 -26.91 8.06 -22.46
CA GLY A 253 -26.49 7.80 -23.84
C GLY A 253 -25.31 8.69 -24.29
N LEU A 254 -24.19 8.03 -24.61
CA LEU A 254 -22.88 8.62 -24.94
C LEU A 254 -22.79 9.49 -26.22
N LYS A 255 -23.88 9.72 -26.97
CA LYS A 255 -23.78 10.24 -28.35
C LYS A 255 -23.68 11.77 -28.50
N LYS A 256 -23.62 12.56 -27.41
CA LYS A 256 -23.65 14.05 -27.51
C LYS A 256 -22.82 14.82 -26.47
N ALA A 257 -21.76 14.25 -25.89
CA ALA A 257 -20.93 14.98 -24.90
C ALA A 257 -20.22 16.22 -25.47
N ASP A 258 -20.01 16.26 -26.79
CA ASP A 258 -19.51 17.39 -27.56
C ASP A 258 -20.50 18.57 -27.64
N LYS A 259 -21.80 18.30 -27.51
CA LYS A 259 -22.89 19.30 -27.64
C LYS A 259 -23.47 19.75 -26.31
N ILE A 260 -23.11 19.09 -25.21
CA ILE A 260 -23.56 19.48 -23.88
C ILE A 260 -22.58 20.50 -23.32
N SER A 261 -23.08 21.69 -23.01
CA SER A 261 -22.29 22.76 -22.37
C SER A 261 -22.10 22.47 -20.88
N VAL A 262 -20.92 22.82 -20.36
CA VAL A 262 -20.56 22.76 -18.93
C VAL A 262 -21.60 23.49 -18.08
N LYS A 263 -22.12 24.63 -18.52
CA LYS A 263 -23.17 25.40 -17.85
C LYS A 263 -24.40 24.58 -17.48
N SER A 264 -24.78 23.62 -18.32
CA SER A 264 -25.99 22.81 -18.13
C SER A 264 -25.83 21.70 -17.08
N VAL A 265 -24.60 21.41 -16.66
CA VAL A 265 -24.26 20.27 -15.79
C VAL A 265 -23.54 20.70 -14.52
N MET A 266 -22.84 21.84 -14.54
CA MET A 266 -22.13 22.36 -13.38
C MET A 266 -23.06 22.61 -12.19
N SER A 267 -22.53 22.44 -11.00
CA SER A 267 -23.18 22.95 -9.78
C SER A 267 -22.83 24.43 -9.61
N SER A 268 -23.84 25.29 -9.46
CA SER A 268 -23.67 26.72 -9.18
C SER A 268 -24.91 27.28 -8.46
N PRO A 269 -24.77 28.21 -7.50
CA PRO A 269 -23.51 28.74 -6.96
C PRO A 269 -22.80 27.71 -6.09
N VAL A 270 -21.47 27.79 -6.05
CA VAL A 270 -20.64 26.94 -5.19
C VAL A 270 -20.36 27.61 -3.87
N ILE A 271 -20.23 26.82 -2.82
CA ILE A 271 -19.81 27.26 -1.50
C ILE A 271 -18.31 27.50 -1.55
N THR A 272 -17.88 28.67 -1.09
CA THR A 272 -16.48 29.09 -1.09
C THR A 272 -16.00 29.40 0.32
N VAL A 273 -14.69 29.42 0.50
CA VAL A 273 -14.03 29.80 1.75
C VAL A 273 -12.97 30.87 1.48
N SER A 274 -12.57 31.62 2.50
CA SER A 274 -11.45 32.55 2.41
C SER A 274 -10.12 31.83 2.72
N PRO A 275 -8.96 32.38 2.30
CA PRO A 275 -7.66 31.86 2.71
C PRO A 275 -7.48 31.81 4.24
N GLU A 276 -8.10 32.73 4.97
CA GLU A 276 -8.07 32.83 6.44
C GLU A 276 -8.98 31.82 7.14
N THR A 277 -9.83 31.10 6.40
CA THR A 277 -10.71 30.07 6.97
C THR A 277 -9.85 28.94 7.52
N THR A 278 -10.13 28.47 8.72
CA THR A 278 -9.35 27.36 9.31
C THR A 278 -9.66 26.02 8.61
N ILE A 279 -8.71 25.09 8.67
CA ILE A 279 -8.90 23.73 8.16
C ILE A 279 -10.09 23.03 8.83
N ASP A 280 -10.29 23.26 10.13
CA ASP A 280 -11.42 22.67 10.87
C ASP A 280 -12.76 23.19 10.37
N GLN A 281 -12.89 24.51 10.20
CA GLN A 281 -14.08 25.13 9.61
C GLN A 281 -14.33 24.62 8.17
N ALA A 282 -13.28 24.55 7.35
CA ALA A 282 -13.38 24.02 6.00
C ALA A 282 -13.79 22.53 5.98
N SER A 283 -13.29 21.73 6.92
CA SER A 283 -13.65 20.32 7.08
C SER A 283 -15.11 20.13 7.50
N HIS A 284 -15.57 20.94 8.46
CA HIS A 284 -16.98 20.99 8.86
C HIS A 284 -17.88 21.34 7.67
N LEU A 285 -17.55 22.38 6.90
CA LEU A 285 -18.30 22.77 5.72
C LEU A 285 -18.38 21.66 4.66
N LEU A 286 -17.26 20.98 4.38
CA LEU A 286 -17.23 19.83 3.46
C LEU A 286 -18.18 18.71 3.92
N LYS A 287 -18.18 18.42 5.22
CA LYS A 287 -19.01 17.36 5.81
C LYS A 287 -20.49 17.73 5.84
N GLU A 288 -20.84 18.89 6.38
CA GLU A 288 -22.22 19.35 6.52
C GLU A 288 -22.89 19.53 5.16
N MET A 289 -22.17 20.09 4.20
CA MET A 289 -22.72 20.35 2.87
C MET A 289 -22.58 19.15 1.93
N HIS A 290 -22.03 18.02 2.41
CA HIS A 290 -21.85 16.78 1.65
C HIS A 290 -21.07 16.96 0.33
N ILE A 291 -20.13 17.92 0.33
CA ILE A 291 -19.28 18.26 -0.81
C ILE A 291 -17.83 17.87 -0.51
N ARG A 292 -17.03 17.63 -1.55
CA ARG A 292 -15.65 17.12 -1.40
C ARG A 292 -14.57 18.17 -1.66
N ARG A 293 -14.99 19.37 -2.06
CA ARG A 293 -14.10 20.45 -2.48
C ARG A 293 -14.73 21.82 -2.29
N LEU A 294 -13.90 22.79 -1.95
CA LEU A 294 -14.24 24.17 -1.69
C LEU A 294 -13.28 25.07 -2.49
N PRO A 295 -13.78 25.87 -3.45
CA PRO A 295 -13.00 26.94 -4.03
C PRO A 295 -12.65 27.98 -2.98
N VAL A 296 -11.41 28.45 -3.00
CA VAL A 296 -10.88 29.48 -2.11
C VAL A 296 -10.90 30.80 -2.82
N VAL A 297 -11.60 31.77 -2.26
CA VAL A 297 -11.81 33.10 -2.85
C VAL A 297 -11.26 34.16 -1.92
N ASN A 298 -10.41 35.04 -2.44
CA ASN A 298 -9.90 36.21 -1.74
C ASN A 298 -10.34 37.47 -2.47
N GLN A 299 -11.01 38.41 -1.79
CA GLN A 299 -11.50 39.66 -2.39
C GLN A 299 -12.27 39.46 -3.71
N GLY A 300 -13.07 38.39 -3.79
CA GLY A 300 -13.86 38.04 -4.98
C GLY A 300 -13.09 37.34 -6.11
N GLN A 301 -11.78 37.11 -5.95
CA GLN A 301 -10.94 36.40 -6.91
C GLN A 301 -10.69 34.95 -6.46
N LEU A 302 -10.76 34.01 -7.39
CA LEU A 302 -10.42 32.61 -7.14
C LEU A 302 -8.89 32.47 -6.99
N VAL A 303 -8.43 32.08 -5.80
CA VAL A 303 -7.00 31.96 -5.48
C VAL A 303 -6.53 30.53 -5.25
N GLY A 304 -7.46 29.60 -5.00
CA GLY A 304 -7.12 28.21 -4.73
C GLY A 304 -8.32 27.28 -4.68
N ILE A 305 -8.05 26.00 -4.47
CA ILE A 305 -9.07 25.00 -4.17
C ILE A 305 -8.57 24.10 -3.04
N VAL A 306 -9.47 23.76 -2.12
CA VAL A 306 -9.21 22.78 -1.07
C VAL A 306 -10.11 21.57 -1.27
N THR A 307 -9.56 20.38 -1.07
CA THR A 307 -10.31 19.11 -1.10
C THR A 307 -10.18 18.39 0.24
N GLN A 308 -11.05 17.42 0.51
CA GLN A 308 -10.91 16.53 1.67
C GLN A 308 -9.52 15.89 1.74
N THR A 309 -8.96 15.44 0.61
CA THR A 309 -7.62 14.86 0.53
C THR A 309 -6.56 15.87 0.94
N THR A 310 -6.66 17.11 0.44
CA THR A 310 -5.73 18.20 0.78
C THR A 310 -5.75 18.50 2.28
N LEU A 311 -6.93 18.56 2.90
CA LEU A 311 -7.06 18.78 4.34
C LEU A 311 -6.49 17.63 5.16
N ILE A 312 -6.75 16.38 4.76
CA ILE A 312 -6.22 15.18 5.46
C ILE A 312 -4.69 15.14 5.39
N LEU A 313 -4.10 15.42 4.22
CA LEU A 313 -2.66 15.45 4.05
C LEU A 313 -2.00 16.53 4.91
N ALA A 314 -2.61 17.72 4.97
CA ALA A 314 -2.13 18.81 5.81
C ALA A 314 -2.16 18.45 7.31
N LEU A 315 -3.23 17.83 7.79
CA LEU A 315 -3.33 17.37 9.18
C LEU A 315 -2.26 16.31 9.49
N ARG A 316 -2.03 15.38 8.57
CA ARG A 316 -0.99 14.35 8.73
C ARG A 316 0.40 14.95 8.89
N GLU A 317 0.76 15.90 8.03
CA GLU A 317 2.07 16.56 8.07
C GLU A 317 2.29 17.34 9.36
N GLN A 318 1.26 18.02 9.85
CA GLN A 318 1.31 18.75 11.11
C GLN A 318 1.49 17.83 12.32
N VAL A 319 0.76 16.72 12.38
CA VAL A 319 0.90 15.73 13.46
C VAL A 319 2.32 15.16 13.46
N ILE A 320 2.87 14.81 12.29
CA ILE A 320 4.24 14.31 12.19
C ILE A 320 5.25 15.36 12.67
N THR A 321 5.06 16.63 12.28
CA THR A 321 5.96 17.73 12.65
C THR A 321 5.91 18.01 14.15
N ALA A 322 4.71 18.03 14.74
CA ALA A 322 4.52 18.21 16.18
C ALA A 322 5.14 17.06 16.99
N LEU A 323 4.95 15.81 16.56
CA LEU A 323 5.57 14.64 17.20
C LEU A 323 7.10 14.71 17.15
N LYS A 324 7.68 15.09 16.02
CA LYS A 324 9.14 15.27 15.88
C LYS A 324 9.69 16.31 16.87
N ARG A 325 9.05 17.48 16.97
CA ARG A 325 9.47 18.54 17.91
C ARG A 325 9.40 18.08 19.36
N ASN A 326 8.28 17.46 19.75
CA ASN A 326 8.11 16.95 21.11
C ASN A 326 9.14 15.85 21.45
N MET A 327 9.46 14.97 20.50
CA MET A 327 10.51 13.97 20.67
C MET A 327 11.90 14.60 20.86
N GLU A 328 12.21 15.68 20.14
CA GLU A 328 13.48 16.40 20.31
C GLU A 328 13.59 17.08 21.68
N GLU A 329 12.53 17.74 22.14
CA GLU A 329 12.48 18.33 23.49
C GLU A 329 12.63 17.25 24.57
N LEU A 330 11.95 16.12 24.41
CA LEU A 330 12.05 15.00 25.36
C LEU A 330 13.45 14.39 25.38
N LYS A 331 14.11 14.25 24.21
CA LYS A 331 15.51 13.83 24.13
C LYS A 331 16.44 14.81 24.85
N ARG A 332 16.28 16.12 24.62
CA ARG A 332 17.09 17.16 25.29
C ARG A 332 16.92 17.12 26.82
N MET A 333 15.69 16.99 27.30
CA MET A 333 15.41 16.86 28.73
C MET A 333 16.03 15.60 29.33
N ASN A 334 15.95 14.45 28.64
CA ASN A 334 16.54 13.20 29.12
C ASN A 334 18.07 13.28 29.18
N THR A 335 18.71 13.87 28.17
CA THR A 335 20.18 14.10 28.19
C THR A 335 20.60 14.98 29.37
N LEU A 336 19.83 16.05 29.66
CA LEU A 336 20.08 16.91 30.82
C LEU A 336 19.86 16.18 32.16
N MET A 337 18.84 15.32 32.25
CA MET A 337 18.53 14.54 33.45
C MET A 337 19.61 13.49 33.75
N VAL A 338 20.02 12.72 32.74
CA VAL A 338 21.13 11.74 32.85
C VAL A 338 22.44 12.43 33.22
N GLY A 339 22.71 13.63 32.67
CA GLY A 339 23.85 14.45 33.06
C GLY A 339 23.84 14.87 34.53
N ARG A 340 22.66 15.26 35.05
CA ARG A 340 22.47 15.59 36.48
C ARG A 340 22.64 14.37 37.38
N GLU A 341 22.12 13.21 37.00
CA GLU A 341 22.28 11.97 37.78
C GLU A 341 23.75 11.54 37.85
N LEU A 342 24.47 11.58 36.72
CA LEU A 342 25.92 11.31 36.67
C LEU A 342 26.71 12.29 37.56
N MET A 343 26.31 13.57 37.58
CA MET A 343 26.92 14.57 38.47
C MET A 343 26.65 14.26 39.94
N MET A 344 25.42 13.88 40.29
CA MET A 344 25.05 13.49 41.66
C MET A 344 25.77 12.22 42.13
N VAL A 345 25.95 11.23 41.26
CA VAL A 345 26.71 10.01 41.57
C VAL A 345 28.19 10.34 41.80
N LYS A 346 28.80 11.17 40.94
CA LYS A 346 30.18 11.65 41.13
C LYS A 346 30.35 12.46 42.42
N LEU A 347 29.37 13.29 42.76
CA LEU A 347 29.38 14.09 43.99
C LEU A 347 29.29 13.20 45.25
N LYS A 348 28.40 12.20 45.25
CA LYS A 348 28.30 11.21 46.34
C LYS A 348 29.59 10.41 46.51
N ARG A 349 30.22 9.99 45.42
CA ARG A 349 31.48 9.26 45.46
C ARG A 349 32.61 10.12 46.06
N ARG A 350 32.70 11.40 45.68
CA ARG A 350 33.66 12.35 46.27
C ARG A 350 33.40 12.64 47.76
N LEU A 351 32.13 12.70 48.17
CA LEU A 351 31.77 12.86 49.59
C LEU A 351 32.09 11.62 50.43
N GLN A 352 32.04 10.42 49.84
CA GLN A 352 32.43 9.17 50.50
C GLN A 352 33.95 8.95 50.51
N GLU A 353 34.68 9.50 49.54
CA GLU A 353 36.15 9.43 49.43
C GLU A 353 36.88 10.54 50.21
N GLN A 354 36.17 11.49 50.84
CA GLN A 354 36.78 12.43 51.79
C GLN A 354 37.12 11.70 53.10
N PRO A 355 38.40 11.60 53.51
CA PRO A 355 38.73 11.04 54.80
C PRO A 355 38.16 11.93 55.90
N THR A 356 37.44 11.32 56.84
CA THR A 356 36.97 11.92 58.10
C THR A 356 38.17 12.42 58.92
N ALA A 357 38.68 13.60 58.58
CA ALA A 357 39.64 14.33 59.37
C ALA A 357 38.90 15.09 60.48
N GLN A 358 38.41 14.37 61.49
CA GLN A 358 38.09 14.88 62.83
C GLN A 358 37.55 13.76 63.74
N THR A 359 38.45 12.95 64.29
CA THR A 359 38.32 12.34 65.64
C THR A 359 39.66 11.72 66.04
N LYS A 360 40.64 12.56 66.37
CA LYS A 360 41.72 12.22 67.30
C LYS A 360 42.03 13.45 68.14
N GLY A 361 41.18 13.65 69.15
CA GLY A 361 41.49 14.45 70.32
C GLY A 361 40.95 13.71 71.53
N LEU A 362 41.81 13.55 72.54
CA LEU A 362 41.47 13.27 73.94
C LEU A 362 41.11 11.81 74.27
N TYR A 363 42.10 11.07 74.79
CA TYR A 363 42.06 10.40 76.10
C TYR A 363 43.40 9.67 76.30
N GLY A 364 44.15 10.04 77.34
CA GLY A 364 45.44 9.42 77.68
C GLY A 364 46.32 10.27 78.61
N GLY A 365 45.75 10.75 79.71
CA GLY A 365 46.48 11.26 80.86
C GLY A 365 45.84 10.67 82.11
N GLY A 366 46.60 9.90 82.88
CA GLY A 366 46.16 9.11 84.04
C GLY A 366 47.05 7.89 84.22
#